data_AF-N6UJC8-F1
#
_entry.id   AF-N6UJC8-F1
#
_cell.length_a   1.000
_cell.length_b   1.000
_cell.length_c   1.000
_cell.angle_alpha   90.00
_cell.angle_beta   90.00
_cell.angle_gamma   90.00
#
_symmetry.space_group_name_H-M   'P 1'
#
loop_
_entity.id
_entity.type
_entity.pdbx_description
1 polymer ?
#
loop_
_entity_poly.entity_id
_entity_poly.type
_entity_poly.pdbx_seq_one_letter_code
_entity_poly.pdbx_strand_id
1 'polypeptide(L)'
;MQENFKSALEGFNYTRKYAAWTHGDICWSNNLMFKYCANGELESIKFLDHQLGRNSTPVHDLSYLFYSGALKAEFYKLDYYLDLYYQSFSKFARELGADPNELLPLEALKSLL
;
A
#
# COMPACT_ATOMS: atom_id res chain seq x y z
N MET A 1 27.45 -9.70 -14.23
CA MET A 1 26.94 -9.71 -12.83
C MET A 1 26.68 -8.28 -12.34
N GLN A 2 27.63 -7.35 -12.42
CA GLN A 2 27.42 -5.94 -12.00
C GLN A 2 26.36 -5.18 -12.83
N GLU A 3 26.27 -5.40 -14.15
CA GLU A 3 25.22 -4.77 -14.99
C GLU A 3 23.80 -5.21 -14.61
N ASN A 4 23.61 -6.49 -14.27
CA ASN A 4 22.32 -7.01 -13.82
C ASN A 4 21.89 -6.43 -12.46
N PHE A 5 22.86 -6.10 -11.60
CA PHE A 5 22.57 -5.42 -10.34
C PHE A 5 22.14 -3.97 -10.57
N LYS A 6 22.75 -3.29 -11.54
CA LYS A 6 22.38 -1.92 -11.91
C LYS A 6 20.99 -1.87 -12.54
N SER A 7 20.68 -2.77 -13.46
CA SER A 7 19.34 -2.85 -14.06
C SER A 7 18.25 -3.26 -13.05
N ALA A 8 18.58 -4.12 -12.08
CA ALA A 8 17.68 -4.43 -10.97
C ALA A 8 17.42 -3.19 -10.10
N LEU A 9 18.47 -2.44 -9.72
CA LEU A 9 18.36 -1.20 -8.95
C LEU A 9 17.55 -0.12 -9.68
N GLU A 10 17.68 -0.03 -11.00
CA GLU A 10 16.86 0.85 -11.84
C GLU A 10 15.39 0.40 -11.87
N GLY A 11 15.13 -0.92 -11.89
CA GLY A 11 13.79 -1.49 -11.77
C GLY A 11 13.09 -1.20 -10.44
N PHE A 12 13.85 -1.05 -9.34
CA PHE A 12 13.32 -0.64 -8.03
C PHE A 12 13.02 0.87 -7.94
N ASN A 13 13.56 1.68 -8.86
CA ASN A 13 13.33 3.12 -8.93
C ASN A 13 12.17 3.46 -9.88
N TYR A 14 10.96 3.06 -9.49
CA TYR A 14 9.75 3.49 -10.18
C TYR A 14 9.54 5.01 -9.97
N THR A 15 9.74 5.79 -11.02
CA THR A 15 9.62 7.26 -11.03
C THR A 15 8.50 7.74 -11.95
N ARG A 16 7.50 6.89 -12.21
CA ARG A 16 6.33 7.24 -13.03
C ARG A 16 5.22 7.90 -12.20
N LYS A 17 4.16 8.30 -12.90
CA LYS A 17 2.98 8.93 -12.31
C LYS A 17 2.41 8.07 -11.18
N TYR A 18 2.04 8.71 -10.06
CA TYR A 18 1.52 8.06 -8.85
C TYR A 18 2.51 7.13 -8.13
N ALA A 19 3.82 7.36 -8.32
CA ALA A 19 4.84 6.69 -7.54
C ALA A 19 4.68 7.02 -6.05
N ALA A 20 4.62 5.98 -5.24
CA ALA A 20 4.64 6.02 -3.80
C ALA A 20 5.70 5.04 -3.28
N TRP A 21 6.22 5.31 -2.10
CA TRP A 21 7.01 4.29 -1.42
C TRP A 21 6.07 3.19 -0.95
N THR A 22 6.33 1.98 -1.43
CA THR A 22 5.60 0.76 -1.09
C THR A 22 6.48 -0.11 -0.21
N HIS A 23 5.85 -0.78 0.74
CA HIS A 23 6.54 -1.72 1.62
C HIS A 23 7.03 -2.95 0.85
N GLY A 24 6.26 -3.39 -0.15
CA GLY A 24 6.70 -4.44 -1.07
C GLY A 24 6.63 -5.87 -0.54
N ASP A 25 6.21 -6.05 0.73
CA ASP A 25 6.07 -7.35 1.41
C ASP A 25 5.00 -7.32 2.53
N ILE A 26 3.91 -6.57 2.34
CA ILE A 26 2.88 -6.35 3.38
C ILE A 26 2.20 -7.65 3.84
N CYS A 27 2.17 -8.68 3.01
CA CYS A 27 1.30 -9.84 3.23
C CYS A 27 1.93 -11.03 3.93
N TRP A 28 3.23 -10.95 4.19
CA TRP A 28 3.83 -11.82 5.18
C TRP A 28 3.25 -11.34 6.52
N SER A 29 2.18 -12.01 6.98
CA SER A 29 1.40 -11.60 8.17
C SER A 29 2.26 -11.40 9.42
N ASN A 30 3.46 -11.99 9.43
CA ASN A 30 4.53 -11.79 10.39
C ASN A 30 5.13 -10.37 10.42
N ASN A 31 4.94 -9.57 9.38
CA ASN A 31 5.45 -8.19 9.26
C ASN A 31 4.42 -7.15 9.73
N LEU A 32 3.27 -7.58 10.24
CA LEU A 32 2.26 -6.74 10.88
C LEU A 32 2.27 -7.00 12.38
N MET A 33 2.65 -6.01 13.17
CA MET A 33 2.58 -6.08 14.63
C MET A 33 1.31 -5.40 15.13
N PHE A 34 0.50 -6.17 15.85
CA PHE A 34 -0.77 -5.72 16.42
C PHE A 34 -0.59 -5.43 17.91
N LYS A 35 -0.93 -4.22 18.34
CA LYS A 35 -0.99 -3.84 19.75
C LYS A 35 -2.43 -3.96 20.22
N TYR A 36 -2.67 -4.68 21.30
CA TYR A 36 -3.99 -4.86 21.90
C TYR A 36 -4.05 -4.19 23.27
N CYS A 37 -5.19 -3.55 23.55
CA CYS A 37 -5.52 -3.03 24.87
C CYS A 37 -5.80 -4.18 25.86
N ALA A 38 -5.81 -3.87 27.16
CA ALA A 38 -6.11 -4.86 28.20
C ALA A 38 -7.53 -5.47 28.08
N ASN A 39 -8.44 -4.80 27.39
CA ASN A 39 -9.79 -5.29 27.07
C ASN A 39 -9.84 -6.19 25.81
N GLY A 40 -8.70 -6.42 25.14
CA GLY A 40 -8.60 -7.23 23.92
C GLY A 40 -8.88 -6.47 22.61
N GLU A 41 -9.19 -5.17 22.67
CA GLU A 41 -9.42 -4.37 21.46
C GLU A 41 -8.10 -4.01 20.76
N LEU A 42 -8.12 -3.94 19.43
CA LEU A 42 -6.97 -3.54 18.64
C LEU A 42 -6.70 -2.04 18.82
N GLU A 43 -5.54 -1.71 19.37
CA GLU A 43 -5.12 -0.34 19.66
C GLU A 43 -4.35 0.29 18.50
N SER A 44 -3.40 -0.45 17.92
CA SER A 44 -2.58 0.05 16.82
C SER A 44 -1.95 -1.08 16.02
N ILE A 45 -1.61 -0.80 14.76
CA ILE A 45 -0.87 -1.69 13.88
C ILE A 45 0.44 -0.99 13.50
N LYS A 46 1.55 -1.74 13.48
CA LYS A 46 2.83 -1.27 12.92
C LYS A 46 3.35 -2.25 11.88
N PHE A 47 3.90 -1.71 10.80
CA PHE A 47 4.60 -2.49 9.79
C PHE A 47 6.06 -2.69 10.21
N LEU A 48 6.58 -3.88 9.96
CA LEU A 48 7.95 -4.30 10.24
C LEU A 48 8.61 -4.82 8.97
N ASP A 49 9.95 -4.85 8.94
CA ASP A 49 10.74 -5.45 7.87
C ASP A 49 10.55 -4.81 6.47
N HIS A 50 11.15 -3.63 6.30
CA HIS A 50 11.09 -2.86 5.06
C HIS A 50 12.16 -3.23 4.01
N GLN A 51 12.77 -4.42 4.12
CA GLN A 51 13.89 -4.82 3.25
C GLN A 51 13.51 -4.92 1.75
N LEU A 52 12.23 -5.14 1.44
CA LEU A 52 11.68 -5.15 0.08
C LEU A 52 10.98 -3.83 -0.31
N GLY A 53 11.17 -2.80 0.52
CA GLY A 53 10.64 -1.47 0.31
C GLY A 53 11.18 -0.84 -0.96
N ARG A 54 10.29 -0.36 -1.82
CA ARG A 54 10.62 0.18 -3.15
C ARG A 54 9.64 1.24 -3.58
N ASN A 55 10.06 2.09 -4.50
CA ASN A 55 9.12 2.97 -5.18
C ASN A 55 8.28 2.12 -6.13
N SER A 56 6.96 2.22 -6.01
CA SER A 56 6.00 1.56 -6.89
C SER A 56 4.69 2.33 -6.88
N THR A 57 3.62 1.73 -7.38
CA THR A 57 2.27 2.29 -7.20
C THR A 57 1.69 1.77 -5.88
N PRO A 58 0.90 2.57 -5.13
CA PRO A 58 0.26 2.12 -3.88
C PRO A 58 -0.62 0.88 -4.07
N VAL A 59 -1.12 0.70 -5.30
CA VAL A 59 -1.86 -0.47 -5.76
C VAL A 59 -1.06 -1.76 -5.58
N HIS A 60 0.27 -1.74 -5.72
CA HIS A 60 1.06 -2.96 -5.58
C HIS A 60 0.89 -3.60 -4.20
N ASP A 61 0.94 -2.79 -3.14
CA ASP A 61 0.75 -3.26 -1.77
C ASP A 61 -0.71 -3.66 -1.50
N LEU A 62 -1.67 -2.93 -2.06
CA LEU A 62 -3.11 -3.24 -1.95
C LEU A 62 -3.47 -4.55 -2.67
N SER A 63 -3.06 -4.72 -3.92
CA SER A 63 -3.23 -5.96 -4.68
C SER A 63 -2.61 -7.11 -3.93
N TYR A 64 -1.39 -6.94 -3.40
CA TYR A 64 -0.77 -8.00 -2.63
C TYR A 64 -1.63 -8.35 -1.41
N LEU A 65 -2.14 -7.37 -0.66
CA LEU A 65 -3.03 -7.56 0.50
C LEU A 65 -4.28 -8.36 0.14
N PHE A 66 -4.99 -7.97 -0.91
CA PHE A 66 -6.22 -8.65 -1.31
C PHE A 66 -5.97 -10.04 -1.88
N TYR A 67 -5.00 -10.20 -2.78
CA TYR A 67 -4.79 -11.49 -3.47
C TYR A 67 -4.17 -12.58 -2.59
N SER A 68 -3.42 -12.21 -1.55
CA SER A 68 -2.79 -13.20 -0.66
C SER A 68 -3.52 -13.39 0.66
N GLY A 69 -4.19 -12.35 1.19
CA GLY A 69 -4.81 -12.37 2.51
C GLY A 69 -6.34 -12.37 2.51
N ALA A 70 -7.00 -11.98 1.41
CA ALA A 70 -8.45 -11.84 1.40
C ALA A 70 -9.17 -13.09 0.93
N LEU A 71 -10.31 -13.38 1.57
CA LEU A 71 -11.23 -14.41 1.12
C LEU A 71 -11.95 -13.96 -0.15
N LYS A 72 -12.40 -14.90 -0.97
CA LYS A 72 -13.17 -14.61 -2.20
C LYS A 72 -14.37 -13.69 -1.97
N ALA A 73 -15.00 -13.77 -0.79
CA ALA A 73 -16.13 -12.93 -0.42
C ALA A 73 -15.77 -11.44 -0.31
N GLU A 74 -14.53 -11.13 0.06
CA GLU A 74 -14.05 -9.75 0.23
C GLU A 74 -13.83 -9.04 -1.10
N PHE A 75 -13.58 -9.79 -2.18
CA PHE A 75 -13.50 -9.23 -3.53
C PHE A 75 -14.82 -8.62 -4.00
N TYR A 76 -15.97 -9.07 -3.50
CA TYR A 76 -17.26 -8.43 -3.81
C TYR A 76 -17.41 -7.05 -3.16
N LYS A 77 -16.57 -6.73 -2.16
CA LYS A 77 -16.52 -5.44 -1.46
C LYS A 77 -15.24 -4.69 -1.80
N LEU A 78 -14.51 -5.08 -2.84
CA LEU A 78 -13.23 -4.49 -3.19
C LEU A 78 -13.34 -2.97 -3.39
N ASP A 79 -14.36 -2.52 -4.13
CA ASP A 79 -14.62 -1.09 -4.33
C ASP A 79 -14.80 -0.33 -3.01
N TYR A 80 -15.51 -0.92 -2.05
CA TYR A 80 -15.70 -0.33 -0.73
C TYR A 80 -14.37 -0.18 0.01
N TYR A 81 -13.49 -1.17 -0.06
CA TYR A 81 -12.17 -1.08 0.57
C TYR A 81 -11.25 -0.07 -0.12
N LEU A 82 -11.30 0.03 -1.44
CA LEU A 82 -10.57 1.05 -2.19
C LEU A 82 -11.05 2.46 -1.85
N ASP A 83 -12.36 2.65 -1.71
CA ASP A 83 -12.94 3.91 -1.28
C ASP A 83 -12.51 4.27 0.15
N LEU A 84 -12.50 3.29 1.06
CA LEU A 84 -12.04 3.47 2.44
C LEU A 84 -10.54 3.84 2.52
N TYR A 85 -9.70 3.17 1.73
CA TYR A 85 -8.29 3.51 1.60
C TYR A 85 -8.13 4.94 1.07
N TYR A 86 -8.88 5.29 0.02
CA TYR A 86 -8.81 6.61 -0.59
C TYR A 86 -9.25 7.73 0.35
N GLN A 87 -10.28 7.49 1.17
CA GLN A 87 -10.72 8.45 2.18
C GLN A 87 -9.63 8.71 3.22
N SER A 88 -8.97 7.65 3.68
CA SER A 88 -7.87 7.74 4.65
C SER A 88 -6.66 8.46 4.07
N PHE A 89 -6.27 8.09 2.84
CA PHE A 89 -5.22 8.78 2.07
C PHE A 89 -5.55 10.26 1.86
N SER A 90 -6.77 10.55 1.43
CA SER A 90 -7.22 11.92 1.15
C SER A 90 -7.21 12.80 2.38
N LYS A 91 -7.61 12.25 3.53
CA LYS A 91 -7.54 12.96 4.81
C LYS A 91 -6.09 13.31 5.15
N PHE A 92 -5.18 12.33 5.08
CA PHE A 92 -3.77 12.54 5.41
C PHE A 92 -3.07 13.49 4.43
N ALA A 93 -3.35 13.39 3.14
CA ALA A 93 -2.81 14.30 2.12
C ALA A 93 -3.19 15.76 2.40
N ARG A 94 -4.45 16.00 2.77
CA ARG A 94 -4.94 17.35 3.14
C ARG A 94 -4.31 17.86 4.43
N GLU A 95 -4.10 17.00 5.43
CA GLU A 95 -3.40 17.35 6.68
C GLU A 95 -1.95 17.81 6.41
N LEU A 96 -1.32 17.28 5.36
CA LEU A 96 0.01 17.70 4.89
C LEU A 96 -0.02 18.92 3.95
N GLY A 97 -1.21 19.44 3.61
CA GLY A 97 -1.38 20.58 2.71
C GLY A 97 -1.32 20.26 1.22
N ALA A 98 -1.46 18.99 0.82
CA ALA A 98 -1.49 18.56 -0.58
C ALA A 98 -2.91 18.23 -1.06
N ASP A 99 -3.18 18.38 -2.36
CA ASP A 99 -4.43 17.92 -2.96
C ASP A 99 -4.35 16.42 -3.30
N PRO A 100 -5.17 15.55 -2.67
CA PRO A 100 -5.17 14.13 -2.98
C PRO A 100 -5.54 13.83 -4.44
N ASN A 101 -6.35 14.66 -5.10
CA ASN A 101 -6.72 14.43 -6.51
C ASN A 101 -5.53 14.67 -7.45
N GLU A 102 -4.60 15.55 -7.09
CA GLU A 102 -3.37 15.77 -7.86
C GLU A 102 -2.37 14.63 -7.62
N LEU A 103 -2.25 14.18 -6.37
CA LEU A 103 -1.31 13.12 -5.99
C LEU A 103 -1.71 11.74 -6.49
N LEU A 104 -2.99 11.38 -6.38
CA LEU A 104 -3.57 10.11 -6.80
C LEU A 104 -5.08 10.29 -6.94
N PRO A 105 -5.65 10.42 -8.13
CA PRO A 105 -7.10 10.40 -8.31
C PRO A 105 -7.70 9.04 -7.92
N LEU A 106 -8.91 9.03 -7.36
CA LEU A 106 -9.65 7.79 -7.05
C LEU A 106 -9.83 6.89 -8.27
N GLU A 107 -10.18 7.49 -9.42
CA GLU A 107 -10.32 6.75 -10.67
C GLU A 107 -9.00 6.11 -11.11
N ALA A 108 -7.88 6.80 -10.88
CA ALA A 108 -6.57 6.23 -11.17
C ALA A 108 -6.27 5.05 -10.24
N LEU A 109 -6.55 5.17 -8.94
CA LEU A 109 -6.41 4.08 -7.97
C LEU A 109 -7.22 2.84 -8.39
N LYS A 110 -8.49 3.02 -8.77
CA LYS A 110 -9.38 1.92 -9.19
C LYS A 110 -8.97 1.31 -10.53
N SER A 111 -8.46 2.11 -11.47
CA SER A 111 -8.02 1.62 -12.78
C SER A 111 -6.73 0.81 -12.76
N LEU A 112 -5.93 0.95 -11.69
CA LEU A 112 -4.62 0.33 -11.59
C LEU A 112 -4.67 -1.06 -10.94
N LEU A 113 -5.73 -1.36 -10.17
CA LEU A 113 -5.91 -2.61 -9.42
C LEU A 113 -6.64 -3.67 -10.26
#